data_AF-A0A7X9W2E8-F1
#
_entry.id   AF-A0A7X9W2E8-F1
#
_cell.length_a   1.000
_cell.length_b   1.000
_cell.length_c   1.000
_cell.angle_alpha   90.00
_cell.angle_beta   90.00
_cell.angle_gamma   90.00
#
_symmetry.space_group_name_H-M   'P 1'
#
loop_
_entity.id
_entity.type
_entity.pdbx_description
1 polymer ?
#
loop_
_entity_poly.entity_id
_entity_poly.type
_entity_poly.pdbx_seq_one_letter_code
_entity_poly.pdbx_strand_id
1 'polypeptide(L)'
;MILYLHGFRSSPTSMKARMMADAMAQRGLAADWACPQLPASPREAIDLALGIARRQLEAAASPRALTVIGSSLGGFYATWLAEQLGCKAVLLNPAVEAPRDLATQVGEHHMYHSDAPFVFLPEYVDELAAIHAPRITQPDRYFLVAATGDEVLDWREMRDRYAGCRQRIVQGSDHGLSDFAQWMPEVLEFALGARQVRPQ
;
A
#
# COMPACT_ATOMS: atom_id res chain seq x y z
N MET A 1 -4.15 12.55 6.42
CA MET A 1 -2.80 11.97 6.50
C MET A 1 -2.71 10.75 5.60
N ILE A 2 -1.54 10.49 5.04
CA ILE A 2 -1.24 9.34 4.20
C ILE A 2 0.00 8.62 4.74
N LEU A 3 -0.12 7.31 4.92
CA LEU A 3 1.00 6.40 5.14
C LEU A 3 1.16 5.52 3.89
N TYR A 4 2.28 5.64 3.18
CA TYR A 4 2.57 4.84 1.99
C TYR A 4 3.49 3.66 2.33
N LEU A 5 3.11 2.47 1.89
CA LEU A 5 3.82 1.22 2.07
C LEU A 5 4.26 0.67 0.71
N HIS A 6 5.57 0.57 0.51
CA HIS A 6 6.14 0.07 -0.74
C HIS A 6 6.08 -1.47 -0.82
N GLY A 7 6.29 -2.00 -2.02
CA GLY A 7 6.29 -3.44 -2.27
C GLY A 7 7.57 -4.15 -1.85
N PHE A 8 7.65 -5.44 -2.15
CA PHE A 8 8.81 -6.30 -1.94
C PHE A 8 10.07 -5.71 -2.60
N ARG A 9 11.21 -5.74 -1.90
CA ARG A 9 12.52 -5.20 -2.35
C ARG A 9 12.51 -3.72 -2.79
N SER A 10 11.43 -3.00 -2.48
CA SER A 10 11.24 -1.61 -2.89
C SER A 10 11.66 -0.64 -1.78
N SER A 11 11.42 0.66 -1.98
CA SER A 11 11.86 1.70 -1.04
C SER A 11 11.00 2.97 -1.15
N PRO A 12 11.18 3.94 -0.23
CA PRO A 12 10.61 5.28 -0.34
C PRO A 12 11.03 6.04 -1.60
N THR A 13 12.08 5.58 -2.28
CA THR A 13 12.53 6.13 -3.57
C THR A 13 11.88 5.43 -4.77
N SER A 14 10.81 4.66 -4.60
CA SER A 14 10.03 4.17 -5.74
C SER A 14 9.35 5.32 -6.51
N MET A 15 9.09 5.12 -7.81
CA MET A 15 8.42 6.12 -8.67
C MET A 15 7.12 6.63 -8.04
N LYS A 16 6.23 5.71 -7.66
CA LYS A 16 4.92 6.03 -7.08
C LYS A 16 5.03 6.77 -5.73
N ALA A 17 5.97 6.35 -4.87
CA ALA A 17 6.19 7.01 -3.59
C ALA A 17 6.66 8.47 -3.77
N ARG A 18 7.62 8.71 -4.67
CA ARG A 18 8.08 10.09 -4.98
C ARG A 18 6.97 10.95 -5.54
N MET A 19 6.24 10.45 -6.54
CA MET A 19 5.13 11.20 -7.16
C MET A 19 4.08 11.61 -6.13
N MET A 20 3.71 10.70 -5.23
CA MET A 20 2.74 10.98 -4.17
C MET A 20 3.29 11.96 -3.12
N ALA A 21 4.57 11.82 -2.73
CA ALA A 21 5.23 12.75 -1.83
C ALA A 21 5.27 14.17 -2.41
N ASP A 22 5.65 14.31 -3.68
CA ASP A 22 5.68 15.59 -4.39
C ASP A 22 4.27 16.19 -4.50
N ALA A 23 3.27 15.36 -4.82
CA ALA A 23 1.88 15.80 -4.91
C ALA A 23 1.33 16.26 -3.54
N MET A 24 1.72 15.62 -2.44
CA MET A 24 1.38 16.05 -1.08
C MET A 24 2.08 17.36 -0.72
N ALA A 25 3.37 17.50 -1.06
CA ALA A 25 4.14 18.71 -0.81
C ALA A 25 3.57 19.92 -1.57
N GLN A 26 3.23 19.76 -2.85
CA GLN A 26 2.60 20.80 -3.68
C GLN A 26 1.24 21.27 -3.13
N ARG A 27 0.57 20.45 -2.31
CA ARG A 27 -0.70 20.79 -1.63
C ARG A 27 -0.48 21.41 -0.24
N GLY A 28 0.76 21.62 0.19
CA GLY A 28 1.07 22.07 1.55
C GLY A 28 0.87 21.00 2.62
N LEU A 29 0.77 19.72 2.21
CA LEU A 29 0.47 18.58 3.08
C LEU A 29 1.69 17.67 3.30
N ALA A 30 2.92 18.20 3.16
CA ALA A 30 4.14 17.43 3.36
C ALA A 30 4.21 16.80 4.77
N ALA A 31 3.73 17.51 5.80
CA ALA A 31 3.67 17.01 7.17
C ALA A 31 2.65 15.87 7.37
N ASP A 32 1.69 15.73 6.46
CA ASP A 32 0.67 14.69 6.48
C ASP A 32 1.09 13.41 5.71
N TRP A 33 2.33 13.36 5.19
CA TRP A 33 2.87 12.24 4.42
C TRP A 33 3.92 11.45 5.20
N ALA A 34 3.81 10.13 5.20
CA ALA A 34 4.83 9.22 5.71
C ALA A 34 5.07 8.07 4.74
N CYS A 35 6.33 7.74 4.47
CA CYS A 35 6.72 6.58 3.65
C CYS A 35 8.02 5.99 4.22
N PRO A 36 7.94 5.12 5.25
CA PRO A 36 9.13 4.52 5.85
C PRO A 36 9.78 3.52 4.90
N GLN A 37 11.09 3.30 5.07
CA GLN A 37 11.72 2.10 4.54
C GLN A 37 11.24 0.90 5.37
N LEU A 38 10.60 -0.07 4.71
CA LEU A 38 10.16 -1.29 5.38
C LEU A 38 11.31 -2.31 5.44
N PRO A 39 11.50 -2.99 6.59
CA PRO A 39 12.43 -4.10 6.72
C PRO A 39 11.98 -5.32 5.94
N ALA A 40 12.87 -6.31 5.78
CA ALA A 40 12.57 -7.55 5.09
C ALA A 40 11.57 -8.43 5.85
N SER A 41 11.63 -8.44 7.18
CA SER A 41 10.68 -9.17 8.04
C SER A 41 9.28 -8.53 7.95
N PRO A 42 8.25 -9.29 7.54
CA PRO A 42 6.87 -8.83 7.52
C PRO A 42 6.34 -8.41 8.89
N ARG A 43 6.74 -9.11 9.96
CA ARG A 43 6.37 -8.73 11.34
C ARG A 43 7.00 -7.38 11.72
N GLU A 44 8.29 -7.19 11.49
CA GLU A 44 8.92 -5.90 11.78
C GLU A 44 8.34 -4.76 10.93
N ALA A 45 8.01 -5.04 9.66
CA ALA A 45 7.41 -4.08 8.76
C ALA A 45 6.01 -3.65 9.24
N ILE A 46 5.18 -4.59 9.68
CA ILE A 46 3.84 -4.27 10.18
C ILE A 46 3.91 -3.54 11.53
N ASP A 47 4.84 -3.92 12.42
CA ASP A 47 5.03 -3.25 13.71
C ASP A 47 5.47 -1.79 13.51
N LEU A 48 6.41 -1.54 12.59
CA LEU A 48 6.84 -0.20 12.22
C LEU A 48 5.67 0.62 11.65
N ALA A 49 4.95 0.07 10.68
CA ALA A 49 3.84 0.75 10.02
C ALA A 49 2.68 1.03 11.00
N LEU A 50 2.35 0.08 11.88
CA LEU A 50 1.34 0.22 12.92
C LEU A 50 1.73 1.30 13.93
N GLY A 51 3.00 1.36 14.33
CA GLY A 51 3.51 2.42 15.21
C GLY A 51 3.37 3.81 14.61
N ILE A 52 3.69 3.97 13.31
CA ILE A 52 3.51 5.24 12.59
C ILE A 52 2.03 5.60 12.47
N ALA A 53 1.19 4.64 12.07
CA ALA A 53 -0.25 4.84 11.91
C ALA A 53 -0.92 5.25 13.23
N ARG A 54 -0.56 4.61 14.35
CA ARG A 54 -1.05 4.98 15.68
C ARG A 54 -0.67 6.41 16.05
N ARG A 55 0.60 6.80 15.85
CA ARG A 55 1.04 8.19 16.10
C ARG A 55 0.28 9.21 15.26
N GLN A 56 0.07 8.93 13.98
CA GLN A 56 -0.74 9.81 13.11
C GLN A 56 -2.19 9.92 13.61
N LEU A 57 -2.74 8.86 14.20
CA LEU A 57 -4.11 8.84 14.70
C LEU A 57 -4.29 9.38 16.13
N GLU A 58 -3.22 9.63 16.89
CA GLU A 58 -3.30 10.06 18.31
C GLU A 58 -4.23 11.27 18.53
N ALA A 59 -4.17 12.26 17.65
CA ALA A 59 -5.01 13.47 17.70
C ALA A 59 -6.15 13.48 16.66
N ALA A 60 -6.38 12.36 15.96
CA ALA A 60 -7.39 12.30 14.91
C ALA A 60 -8.79 12.06 15.50
N ALA A 61 -9.77 12.85 15.05
CA ALA A 61 -11.17 12.68 15.45
C ALA A 61 -11.80 11.37 14.91
N SER A 62 -11.17 10.71 13.94
CA SER A 62 -11.64 9.47 13.35
C SER A 62 -10.47 8.69 12.75
N PRO A 63 -10.50 7.34 12.80
CA PRO A 63 -9.56 6.50 12.03
C PRO A 63 -9.54 6.82 10.53
N ARG A 64 -10.65 7.33 9.99
CA ARG A 64 -10.79 7.70 8.58
C ARG A 64 -9.98 8.94 8.17
N ALA A 65 -9.35 9.64 9.13
CA ALA A 65 -8.41 10.73 8.85
C ALA A 65 -7.06 10.22 8.28
N LEU A 66 -6.77 8.92 8.46
CA LEU A 66 -5.63 8.23 7.88
C LEU A 66 -6.07 7.41 6.65
N THR A 67 -5.27 7.49 5.59
CA THR A 67 -5.29 6.54 4.48
C THR A 67 -3.95 5.82 4.40
N VAL A 68 -3.97 4.49 4.44
CA VAL A 68 -2.77 3.69 4.15
C VAL A 68 -2.79 3.33 2.67
N ILE A 69 -1.75 3.72 1.92
CA ILE A 69 -1.63 3.43 0.50
C ILE A 69 -0.56 2.37 0.34
N GLY A 70 -0.93 1.20 -0.17
CA GLY A 70 -0.01 0.07 -0.32
C GLY A 70 0.12 -0.37 -1.77
N SER A 71 1.35 -0.60 -2.23
CA SER A 71 1.60 -1.17 -3.56
C SER A 71 2.21 -2.57 -3.46
N SER A 72 1.72 -3.53 -4.27
CA SER A 72 2.19 -4.92 -4.24
C SER A 72 2.11 -5.50 -2.81
N LEU A 73 3.22 -5.97 -2.24
CA LEU A 73 3.29 -6.41 -0.84
C LEU A 73 2.82 -5.33 0.16
N GLY A 74 3.07 -4.05 -0.13
CA GLY A 74 2.57 -2.96 0.72
C GLY A 74 1.04 -2.90 0.77
N GLY A 75 0.35 -3.38 -0.27
CA GLY A 75 -1.11 -3.49 -0.32
C GLY A 75 -1.65 -4.57 0.63
N PHE A 76 -0.91 -5.67 0.80
CA PHE A 76 -1.20 -6.70 1.79
C PHE A 76 -1.15 -6.11 3.21
N TYR A 77 -0.08 -5.39 3.53
CA TYR A 77 0.07 -4.69 4.82
C TYR A 77 -1.00 -3.61 5.03
N ALA A 78 -1.32 -2.83 3.99
CA ALA A 78 -2.35 -1.80 4.05
C ALA A 78 -3.73 -2.38 4.39
N THR A 79 -4.04 -3.57 3.87
CA THR A 79 -5.28 -4.28 4.17
C THR A 79 -5.33 -4.71 5.63
N TRP A 80 -4.26 -5.33 6.14
CA TRP A 80 -4.20 -5.70 7.55
C TRP A 80 -4.36 -4.47 8.46
N LEU A 81 -3.64 -3.37 8.19
CA LEU A 81 -3.74 -2.14 8.98
C LEU A 81 -5.13 -1.52 8.95
N ALA A 82 -5.80 -1.51 7.80
CA ALA A 82 -7.16 -1.01 7.68
C ALA A 82 -8.17 -1.86 8.46
N GLU A 83 -8.00 -3.18 8.49
CA GLU A 83 -8.81 -4.06 9.32
C GLU A 83 -8.53 -3.87 10.84
N GLN A 84 -7.27 -3.64 11.24
CA GLN A 84 -6.92 -3.41 12.65
C GLN A 84 -7.36 -2.03 13.18
N LEU A 85 -7.22 -0.99 12.36
CA LEU A 85 -7.37 0.40 12.80
C LEU A 85 -8.70 1.01 12.37
N GLY A 86 -9.37 0.44 11.37
CA GLY A 86 -10.57 1.03 10.76
C GLY A 86 -10.29 2.26 9.90
N CYS A 87 -9.03 2.50 9.49
CA CYS A 87 -8.64 3.57 8.58
C CYS A 87 -9.00 3.26 7.12
N LYS A 88 -8.80 4.22 6.21
CA LYS A 88 -8.96 3.99 4.77
C LYS A 88 -7.74 3.29 4.19
N ALA A 89 -7.91 2.56 3.09
CA ALA A 89 -6.81 1.99 2.32
C ALA A 89 -6.97 2.18 0.81
N VAL A 90 -5.86 2.51 0.14
CA VAL A 90 -5.73 2.43 -1.32
C VAL A 90 -4.75 1.31 -1.66
N LEU A 91 -5.11 0.46 -2.60
CA LEU A 91 -4.41 -0.77 -2.91
C LEU A 91 -4.00 -0.73 -4.38
N LEU A 92 -2.69 -0.70 -4.64
CA LEU A 92 -2.11 -0.54 -5.98
C LEU A 92 -1.48 -1.88 -6.40
N ASN A 93 -2.15 -2.63 -7.27
CA ASN A 93 -1.79 -4.01 -7.63
C ASN A 93 -1.41 -4.86 -6.38
N PRO A 94 -2.30 -5.00 -5.37
CA PRO A 94 -1.94 -5.61 -4.09
C PRO A 94 -1.65 -7.12 -4.24
N ALA A 95 -0.65 -7.61 -3.50
CA ALA A 95 -0.51 -9.04 -3.24
C ALA A 95 -1.67 -9.49 -2.33
N VAL A 96 -2.57 -10.31 -2.86
CA VAL A 96 -3.74 -10.82 -2.11
C VAL A 96 -3.33 -12.01 -1.24
N GLU A 97 -2.65 -12.98 -1.83
CA GLU A 97 -2.16 -14.19 -1.15
C GLU A 97 -0.64 -14.10 -0.99
N ALA A 98 -0.17 -13.04 -0.31
CA ALA A 98 1.25 -12.76 -0.14
C ALA A 98 2.09 -13.97 0.36
N PRO A 99 1.65 -14.81 1.31
CA PRO A 99 2.41 -16.00 1.70
C PRO A 99 2.63 -16.97 0.53
N ARG A 100 1.59 -17.20 -0.29
CA ARG A 100 1.67 -18.07 -1.47
C ARG A 100 2.56 -17.46 -2.54
N ASP A 101 2.35 -16.18 -2.84
CA ASP A 101 2.99 -15.49 -3.95
C ASP A 101 4.49 -15.20 -3.68
N LEU A 102 4.87 -15.00 -2.41
CA LEU A 102 6.27 -14.76 -2.00
C LEU A 102 7.02 -16.02 -1.55
N ALA A 103 6.38 -17.18 -1.39
CA ALA A 103 7.07 -18.41 -1.00
C ALA A 103 8.21 -18.78 -1.96
N THR A 104 8.05 -18.51 -3.26
CA THR A 104 9.09 -18.77 -4.27
C THR A 104 10.22 -17.72 -4.27
N GLN A 105 10.11 -16.67 -3.45
CA GLN A 105 11.07 -15.58 -3.34
C GLN A 105 12.01 -15.75 -2.14
N VAL A 106 11.94 -16.86 -1.40
CA VAL A 106 12.88 -17.15 -0.31
C VAL A 106 14.31 -17.25 -0.85
N GLY A 107 15.24 -16.52 -0.25
CA GLY A 107 16.65 -16.48 -0.64
C GLY A 107 17.25 -15.08 -0.61
N GLU A 108 18.42 -14.96 -1.23
CA GLU A 108 19.17 -13.72 -1.35
C GLU A 108 18.81 -12.96 -2.64
N HIS A 109 18.62 -11.65 -2.48
CA HIS A 109 18.27 -10.72 -3.54
C HIS A 109 19.03 -9.41 -3.34
N HIS A 110 18.75 -8.45 -4.22
CA HIS A 110 19.15 -7.05 -4.06
C HIS A 110 17.91 -6.15 -4.09
N MET A 111 17.98 -5.00 -3.43
CA MET A 111 16.93 -3.98 -3.52
C MET A 111 16.75 -3.51 -4.98
N TYR A 112 15.54 -3.04 -5.34
CA TYR A 112 15.30 -2.54 -6.70
C TYR A 112 15.92 -1.16 -6.97
N HIS A 113 16.13 -0.37 -5.92
CA HIS A 113 16.59 1.02 -6.03
C HIS A 113 18.01 1.24 -5.47
N SER A 114 18.71 0.16 -5.14
CA SER A 114 20.12 0.16 -4.72
C SER A 114 20.72 -1.24 -4.85
N ASP A 115 22.04 -1.34 -4.89
CA ASP A 115 22.76 -2.63 -4.83
C ASP A 115 22.87 -3.19 -3.40
N ALA A 116 22.00 -2.73 -2.48
CA ALA A 116 22.00 -3.25 -1.12
C ALA A 116 21.45 -4.68 -1.11
N PRO A 117 22.08 -5.60 -0.35
CA PRO A 117 21.59 -6.96 -0.22
C PRO A 117 20.24 -6.99 0.48
N PHE A 118 19.38 -7.93 0.08
CA PHE A 118 18.07 -8.16 0.65
C PHE A 118 17.88 -9.67 0.82
N VAL A 119 17.68 -10.13 2.05
CA VAL A 119 17.48 -11.57 2.33
C VAL A 119 16.04 -11.79 2.77
N PHE A 120 15.33 -12.67 2.06
CA PHE A 120 13.98 -13.09 2.42
C PHE A 120 14.04 -14.51 2.99
N LEU A 121 13.81 -14.63 4.29
CA LEU A 121 13.97 -15.89 5.01
C LEU A 121 12.69 -16.75 4.91
N PRO A 122 12.81 -18.09 5.01
CA PRO A 122 11.64 -18.98 5.02
C PRO A 122 10.59 -18.60 6.07
N GLU A 123 11.01 -18.24 7.29
CA GLU A 123 10.12 -17.84 8.38
C GLU A 123 9.30 -16.57 8.07
N TYR A 124 9.75 -15.74 7.12
CA TYR A 124 8.98 -14.57 6.71
C TYR A 124 7.71 -14.94 5.95
N VAL A 125 7.66 -16.12 5.32
CA VAL A 125 6.41 -16.65 4.74
C VAL A 125 5.38 -16.93 5.85
N ASP A 126 5.82 -17.49 6.98
CA ASP A 126 4.97 -17.72 8.15
C ASP A 126 4.54 -16.39 8.80
N GLU A 127 5.43 -15.40 8.86
CA GLU A 127 5.08 -14.06 9.33
C GLU A 127 4.00 -13.42 8.44
N LEU A 128 4.07 -13.56 7.11
CA LEU A 128 2.99 -13.11 6.21
C LEU A 128 1.68 -13.82 6.49
N ALA A 129 1.72 -15.14 6.71
CA ALA A 129 0.52 -15.92 6.98
C ALA A 129 -0.15 -15.48 8.30
N ALA A 130 0.64 -15.16 9.32
CA ALA A 130 0.16 -14.68 10.61
C ALA A 130 -0.56 -13.31 10.54
N ILE A 131 -0.24 -12.48 9.54
CA ILE A 131 -0.85 -11.16 9.34
C ILE A 131 -1.79 -11.12 8.13
N HIS A 132 -2.32 -12.27 7.70
CA HIS A 132 -3.36 -12.31 6.69
C HIS A 132 -4.69 -11.82 7.27
N ALA A 133 -5.30 -10.82 6.61
CA ALA A 133 -6.65 -10.37 6.93
C ALA A 133 -7.67 -11.29 6.22
N PRO A 134 -8.47 -12.10 6.95
CA PRO A 134 -9.27 -13.15 6.32
C PRO A 134 -10.49 -12.63 5.55
N ARG A 135 -10.98 -11.42 5.87
CA ARG A 135 -12.18 -10.83 5.25
C ARG A 135 -12.05 -9.31 5.19
N ILE A 136 -12.69 -8.68 4.20
CA ILE A 136 -12.97 -7.23 4.23
C ILE A 136 -14.22 -7.02 5.07
N THR A 137 -14.11 -6.27 6.18
CA THR A 137 -15.25 -6.02 7.07
C THR A 137 -16.07 -4.79 6.70
N GLN A 138 -15.45 -3.81 6.04
CA GLN A 138 -16.09 -2.56 5.61
C GLN A 138 -15.60 -2.20 4.20
N PRO A 139 -16.38 -2.45 3.13
CA PRO A 139 -15.93 -2.20 1.76
C PRO A 139 -15.67 -0.73 1.43
N ASP A 140 -16.36 0.20 2.08
CA ASP A 140 -16.26 1.65 1.86
C ASP A 140 -14.89 2.24 2.23
N ARG A 141 -14.06 1.51 2.99
CA ARG A 141 -12.70 1.97 3.36
C ARG A 141 -11.70 1.80 2.24
N TYR A 142 -12.01 0.97 1.26
CA TYR A 142 -11.06 0.46 0.30
C TYR A 142 -11.25 1.07 -1.08
N PHE A 143 -10.13 1.38 -1.70
CA PHE A 143 -10.05 1.66 -3.12
C PHE A 143 -8.96 0.81 -3.77
N LEU A 144 -9.39 -0.12 -4.63
CA LEU A 144 -8.50 -0.95 -5.44
C LEU A 144 -8.16 -0.25 -6.75
N VAL A 145 -6.88 -0.21 -7.12
CA VAL A 145 -6.39 0.07 -8.46
C VAL A 145 -5.63 -1.17 -8.93
N ALA A 146 -6.15 -1.88 -9.92
CA ALA A 146 -5.57 -3.11 -10.44
C ALA A 146 -5.42 -3.04 -11.97
N ALA A 147 -4.25 -3.42 -12.48
CA ALA A 147 -3.94 -3.47 -13.90
C ALA A 147 -4.23 -4.86 -14.48
N THR A 148 -4.92 -4.95 -15.61
CA THR A 148 -5.15 -6.24 -16.27
C THR A 148 -3.90 -6.81 -16.92
N GLY A 149 -2.88 -5.97 -17.15
CA GLY A 149 -1.56 -6.33 -17.68
C GLY A 149 -0.53 -6.67 -16.61
N ASP A 150 -0.91 -6.74 -15.33
CA ASP A 150 -0.02 -7.19 -14.26
C ASP A 150 0.48 -8.61 -14.56
N GLU A 151 1.79 -8.71 -14.78
CA GLU A 151 2.50 -9.92 -15.15
C GLU A 151 2.99 -10.73 -13.93
N VAL A 152 2.84 -10.18 -12.73
CA VAL A 152 3.32 -10.77 -11.46
C VAL A 152 2.17 -11.34 -10.66
N LEU A 153 1.03 -10.65 -10.60
CA LEU A 153 -0.12 -11.00 -9.76
C LEU A 153 -1.41 -11.04 -10.59
N ASP A 154 -2.30 -11.99 -10.30
CA ASP A 154 -3.58 -12.08 -11.01
C ASP A 154 -4.57 -11.00 -10.53
N TRP A 155 -4.82 -10.01 -11.37
CA TRP A 155 -5.78 -8.95 -11.11
C TRP A 155 -7.20 -9.45 -10.83
N ARG A 156 -7.58 -10.65 -11.28
CA ARG A 156 -8.89 -11.25 -10.98
C ARG A 156 -9.01 -11.60 -9.51
N GLU A 157 -7.95 -12.14 -8.91
CA GLU A 157 -7.91 -12.39 -7.47
C GLU A 157 -8.03 -11.08 -6.69
N MET A 158 -7.37 -10.01 -7.15
CA MET A 158 -7.53 -8.68 -6.57
C MET A 158 -8.98 -8.19 -6.65
N ARG A 159 -9.58 -8.23 -7.85
CA ARG A 159 -10.97 -7.83 -8.08
C ARG A 159 -11.92 -8.58 -7.14
N ASP A 160 -11.75 -9.89 -7.04
CA ASP A 160 -12.63 -10.78 -6.29
C ASP A 160 -12.43 -10.61 -4.77
N ARG A 161 -11.18 -10.45 -4.30
CA ARG A 161 -10.85 -10.19 -2.89
C ARG A 161 -11.47 -8.90 -2.35
N TYR A 162 -11.53 -7.86 -3.19
CA TYR A 162 -12.08 -6.55 -2.86
C TYR A 162 -13.46 -6.31 -3.49
N ALA A 163 -14.23 -7.37 -3.75
CA ALA A 163 -15.61 -7.26 -4.22
C ALA A 163 -16.44 -6.34 -3.32
N GLY A 164 -17.22 -5.43 -3.94
CA GLY A 164 -18.02 -4.43 -3.24
C GLY A 164 -17.26 -3.18 -2.77
N CYS A 165 -15.92 -3.15 -2.87
CA CYS A 165 -15.12 -1.94 -2.63
C CYS A 165 -15.14 -1.03 -3.87
N ARG A 166 -14.65 0.21 -3.75
CA ARG A 166 -14.35 1.04 -4.94
C ARG A 166 -13.22 0.36 -5.73
N GLN A 167 -13.36 0.24 -7.05
CA GLN A 167 -12.34 -0.38 -7.90
C GLN A 167 -12.09 0.43 -9.17
N ARG A 168 -10.82 0.51 -9.57
CA ARG A 168 -10.33 0.98 -10.86
C ARG A 168 -9.56 -0.17 -11.50
N ILE A 169 -10.19 -0.81 -12.49
CA ILE A 169 -9.53 -1.84 -13.30
C ILE A 169 -8.93 -1.17 -14.54
N VAL A 170 -7.61 -1.00 -14.54
CA VAL A 170 -6.84 -0.37 -15.62
C VAL A 170 -6.62 -1.41 -16.72
N GLN A 171 -7.08 -1.10 -17.94
CA GLN A 171 -6.87 -1.98 -19.09
C GLN A 171 -5.41 -1.88 -19.56
N GLY A 172 -4.69 -2.99 -19.59
CA GLY A 172 -3.25 -3.02 -19.87
C GLY A 172 -2.42 -2.60 -18.65
N SER A 173 -1.42 -1.74 -18.86
CA SER A 173 -0.37 -1.39 -17.88
C SER A 173 0.46 -2.60 -17.44
N ASP A 174 1.11 -2.53 -16.28
CA ASP A 174 2.03 -3.52 -15.74
C ASP A 174 1.91 -3.60 -14.21
N HIS A 175 2.65 -4.53 -13.58
CA HIS A 175 2.71 -4.65 -12.12
C HIS A 175 3.14 -3.34 -11.43
N GLY A 176 4.05 -2.60 -12.07
CA GLY A 176 4.58 -1.32 -11.58
C GLY A 176 3.56 -0.18 -11.59
N LEU A 177 2.46 -0.31 -12.33
CA LEU A 177 1.60 0.80 -12.76
C LEU A 177 2.45 1.92 -13.37
N SER A 178 3.19 1.64 -14.44
CA SER A 178 4.06 2.64 -15.11
C SER A 178 3.30 3.91 -15.54
N ASP A 179 1.99 3.81 -15.74
CA ASP A 179 1.07 4.90 -16.06
C ASP A 179 0.41 5.55 -14.82
N PHE A 180 0.94 5.32 -13.61
CA PHE A 180 0.36 5.78 -12.34
C PHE A 180 0.05 7.29 -12.29
N ALA A 181 0.75 8.12 -13.06
CA ALA A 181 0.46 9.55 -13.17
C ALA A 181 -0.99 9.84 -13.57
N GLN A 182 -1.59 8.98 -14.40
CA GLN A 182 -2.98 9.10 -14.86
C GLN A 182 -3.98 8.78 -13.74
N TRP A 183 -3.63 7.87 -12.83
CA TRP A 183 -4.50 7.36 -11.78
C TRP A 183 -4.29 8.06 -10.42
N MET A 184 -3.14 8.70 -10.23
CA MET A 184 -2.77 9.42 -9.01
C MET A 184 -3.81 10.46 -8.57
N PRO A 185 -4.42 11.28 -9.46
CA PRO A 185 -5.46 12.22 -9.03
C PRO A 185 -6.64 11.55 -8.34
N GLU A 186 -7.13 10.43 -8.88
CA GLU A 186 -8.25 9.68 -8.31
C GLU A 186 -7.85 9.03 -6.97
N VAL A 187 -6.62 8.51 -6.88
CA VAL A 187 -6.06 7.96 -5.64
C VAL A 187 -6.01 9.02 -4.54
N LEU A 188 -5.52 10.23 -4.85
CA LEU A 188 -5.45 11.34 -3.90
C LEU A 188 -6.84 11.86 -3.50
N GLU A 189 -7.78 11.92 -4.43
CA GLU A 189 -9.17 12.29 -4.16
C GLU A 189 -9.78 11.35 -3.10
N PHE A 190 -9.65 10.04 -3.28
CA PHE A 190 -10.11 9.06 -2.30
C PHE A 190 -9.34 9.17 -0.96
N ALA A 191 -8.01 9.28 -1.04
CA ALA A 191 -7.15 9.29 0.14
C ALA A 191 -7.37 10.51 1.03
N LEU A 192 -7.54 11.69 0.44
CA LEU A 192 -7.72 12.95 1.18
C LEU A 192 -9.19 13.26 1.45
N GLY A 193 -10.11 12.64 0.70
CA GLY A 193 -11.54 13.00 0.69
C GLY A 193 -11.76 14.40 0.10
N ALA A 194 -13.01 14.84 0.08
CA ALA A 194 -13.37 16.21 -0.29
C ALA A 194 -12.99 17.23 0.82
N ARG A 195 -11.71 17.28 1.20
CA ARG A 195 -11.18 18.48 1.86
C ARG A 195 -11.10 19.55 0.79
N GLN A 196 -12.06 20.47 0.78
CA GLN A 196 -11.92 21.73 0.05
C GLN A 196 -10.57 22.33 0.43
N VAL A 197 -9.66 22.39 -0.54
CA VAL A 197 -8.48 23.25 -0.48
C VAL A 197 -9.03 24.63 -0.16
N ARG A 198 -8.78 25.16 1.05
CA ARG A 198 -9.04 26.57 1.29
C ARG A 198 -8.04 27.32 0.39
N PRO A 199 -8.50 28.12 -0.59
CA PRO A 199 -7.59 29.01 -1.27
C PRO A 199 -6.98 29.95 -0.23
N GLN A 200 -5.66 30.16 -0.33
CA GLN A 200 -4.98 31.23 0.39
C GLN A 200 -5.46 32.59 -0.11
#